data_AF-A0A2M8GN88-F1
#
_entry.id   AF-A0A2M8GN88-F1
#
_cell.length_a   1.000
_cell.length_b   1.000
_cell.length_c   1.000
_cell.angle_alpha   90.00
_cell.angle_beta   90.00
_cell.angle_gamma   90.00
#
_symmetry.space_group_name_H-M   'P 1'
#
loop_
_entity.id
_entity.type
_entity.pdbx_description
1 polymer ?
#
loop_
_entity_poly.entity_id
_entity_poly.type
_entity_poly.pdbx_seq_one_letter_code
_entity_poly.pdbx_strand_id
1 'polypeptide(L)'
;MINDWDPNCMVGDVPTLKCFESVFSNILSVASVFIILVLFIMFAIGSFSYLTSLGNPEKVKKAQGTLKFAVIGFILFTGSYLIMNIICYVAFGQVGSSCPLFKFELPGP
;
A
#
# COMPACT_ATOMS: atom_id res chain seq x y z
N MET A 1 -7.76 13.11 9.59
CA MET A 1 -8.74 12.52 10.53
C MET A 1 -8.70 11.01 10.30
N ILE A 2 -8.11 10.24 11.22
CA ILE A 2 -7.92 8.77 11.14
C ILE A 2 -8.39 8.15 12.46
N ASN A 3 -9.60 8.51 12.88
CA ASN A 3 -10.22 8.02 14.11
C ASN A 3 -11.69 7.66 13.83
N ASP A 4 -11.92 6.70 12.94
CA ASP A 4 -13.16 5.93 12.94
C ASP A 4 -12.89 4.63 13.71
N TRP A 5 -12.58 4.77 15.00
CA TRP A 5 -12.78 3.68 15.95
C TRP A 5 -14.28 3.60 16.20
N ASP A 6 -14.99 3.00 15.24
CA ASP A 6 -16.45 2.93 15.25
C ASP A 6 -16.89 2.23 16.55
N PRO A 7 -17.54 2.95 17.50
CA PRO A 7 -17.96 2.36 18.76
C PRO A 7 -19.07 1.31 18.57
N ASN A 8 -19.63 1.16 17.36
CA ASN A 8 -20.66 0.18 17.02
C ASN A 8 -20.08 -1.12 16.45
N CYS A 9 -18.77 -1.35 16.57
CA CYS A 9 -18.15 -2.60 16.10
C CYS A 9 -18.25 -3.76 17.12
N MET A 10 -18.87 -3.53 18.28
CA MET A 10 -19.17 -4.56 19.29
C MET A 10 -20.67 -4.73 19.46
N VAL A 11 -21.14 -5.97 19.47
CA VAL A 11 -22.53 -6.32 19.81
C VAL A 11 -22.47 -7.07 21.14
N GLY A 12 -22.73 -6.37 22.25
CA GLY A 12 -22.44 -6.88 23.58
C GLY A 12 -20.93 -6.90 23.87
N ASP A 13 -20.42 -7.96 24.52
CA ASP A 13 -19.00 -8.14 24.89
C ASP A 13 -18.15 -8.88 23.81
N VAL A 14 -18.71 -9.17 22.63
CA VAL A 14 -17.97 -9.83 21.55
C VAL A 14 -17.55 -8.84 20.45
N PRO A 15 -16.26 -8.79 20.09
CA PRO A 15 -15.78 -8.02 18.93
C PRO A 15 -16.30 -8.64 17.64
N THR A 16 -16.99 -7.87 16.79
CA THR A 16 -17.41 -8.35 15.46
C THR A 16 -16.28 -8.16 14.42
N LEU A 17 -16.39 -8.85 13.28
CA LEU A 17 -15.43 -8.74 12.17
C LEU A 17 -15.28 -7.29 11.64
N LYS A 18 -16.25 -6.41 11.90
CA LYS A 18 -16.17 -4.98 11.60
C LYS A 18 -15.06 -4.25 12.35
N CYS A 19 -14.77 -4.62 13.62
CA CYS A 19 -13.66 -4.00 14.35
C CYS A 19 -12.32 -4.31 13.66
N PHE A 20 -12.18 -5.51 13.11
CA PHE A 20 -10.96 -5.91 12.42
C PHE A 20 -10.77 -5.12 11.12
N GLU A 21 -11.85 -4.82 10.39
CA GLU A 21 -11.82 -3.99 9.18
C GLU A 21 -11.29 -2.57 9.47
N SER A 22 -11.73 -1.93 10.56
CA SER A 22 -11.24 -0.59 10.96
C SER A 22 -9.75 -0.61 11.29
N VAL A 23 -9.30 -1.60 12.06
CA VAL A 23 -7.88 -1.75 12.40
C VAL A 23 -7.05 -2.01 11.14
N PHE A 24 -7.52 -2.88 10.25
CA PHE A 24 -6.84 -3.21 9.00
C PHE A 24 -6.80 -2.03 8.03
N SER A 25 -7.87 -1.24 7.93
CA SER A 25 -7.91 -0.02 7.12
C SER A 25 -6.91 1.02 7.60
N ASN A 26 -6.84 1.23 8.93
CA ASN A 26 -5.88 2.16 9.52
C ASN A 26 -4.43 1.68 9.31
N ILE A 27 -4.15 0.39 9.53
CA ILE A 27 -2.80 -0.18 9.32
C ILE A 27 -2.37 -0.06 7.86
N LEU A 28 -3.27 -0.34 6.90
CA LEU A 28 -2.99 -0.23 5.47
C LEU A 28 -2.74 1.22 5.06
N SER A 29 -3.51 2.18 5.60
CA SER A 29 -3.32 3.60 5.31
C SER A 29 -1.95 4.08 5.80
N VAL A 30 -1.58 3.77 7.05
CA VAL A 30 -0.28 4.13 7.61
C VAL A 30 0.86 3.42 6.85
N ALA A 31 0.72 2.13 6.58
CA ALA A 31 1.71 1.35 5.85
C ALA A 31 1.90 1.87 4.42
N SER A 32 0.83 2.26 3.73
CA SER A 32 0.91 2.77 2.35
C SER A 32 1.71 4.06 2.28
N VAL A 33 1.46 5.01 3.19
CA VAL A 33 2.23 6.26 3.28
C VAL A 33 3.70 5.97 3.58
N PHE A 34 3.96 5.02 4.49
CA PHE A 34 5.31 4.61 4.84
C PHE A 34 6.06 3.98 3.66
N ILE A 35 5.42 3.08 2.89
CA ILE A 35 5.99 2.44 1.70
C ILE A 35 6.38 3.49 0.66
N ILE A 36 5.49 4.45 0.38
CA ILE A 36 5.76 5.52 -0.60
C ILE A 36 6.96 6.37 -0.16
N LEU A 37 7.03 6.71 1.13
CA LEU A 37 8.16 7.46 1.69
C LEU A 37 9.49 6.70 1.52
N VAL A 38 9.51 5.41 1.86
CA VAL A 38 10.71 4.57 1.74
C VAL A 38 11.14 4.41 0.29
N LEU A 39 10.19 4.15 -0.63
CA LEU A 39 10.47 4.06 -2.06
C LEU A 39 11.07 5.36 -2.59
N PHE A 40 10.56 6.51 -2.18
CA PHE A 40 11.09 7.81 -2.57
C PHE A 40 12.55 8.01 -2.14
N ILE A 41 12.88 7.65 -0.90
CA ILE A 41 14.25 7.76 -0.37
C ILE A 41 15.20 6.81 -1.11
N MET A 42 14.81 5.55 -1.32
CA MET A 42 15.62 4.57 -2.05
C MET A 42 15.85 4.99 -3.50
N PHE A 43 14.83 5.57 -4.14
CA PHE A 43 14.93 6.09 -5.49
C PHE A 43 15.90 7.26 -5.55
N ALA A 44 15.77 8.26 -4.66
CA ALA A 44 16.67 9.39 -4.59
C ALA A 44 18.14 8.94 -4.41
N ILE A 45 18.43 8.11 -3.41
CA ILE A 45 19.79 7.62 -3.15
C ILE A 45 20.33 6.80 -4.32
N GLY A 46 19.51 5.94 -4.92
CA GLY A 46 19.89 5.15 -6.09
C GLY A 46 20.21 6.01 -7.31
N SER A 47 19.39 7.02 -7.60
CA SER A 47 19.57 7.96 -8.71
C SER A 47 20.81 8.82 -8.53
N PHE A 48 20.99 9.44 -7.35
CA PHE A 48 22.19 10.23 -7.07
C PHE A 48 23.44 9.36 -7.10
N SER A 49 23.42 8.17 -6.49
CA SER A 49 24.57 7.26 -6.53
C SER A 49 24.93 6.84 -7.95
N TYR A 50 23.94 6.65 -8.84
CA TYR A 50 24.18 6.35 -10.24
C TYR A 50 24.84 7.51 -10.98
N LEU A 51 24.34 8.73 -10.82
CA LEU A 51 24.88 9.93 -11.47
C LEU A 51 26.30 10.27 -10.99
N THR A 52 26.57 10.16 -9.69
CA THR A 52 27.89 10.49 -9.12
C THR A 52 28.93 9.36 -9.26
N SER A 53 28.59 8.25 -9.92
CA SER A 53 29.51 7.12 -10.08
C SER A 53 30.64 7.38 -11.08
N LEU A 54 30.60 8.47 -11.86
CA LEU A 54 31.68 8.95 -12.75
C LEU A 54 32.31 7.85 -13.64
N GLY A 55 31.56 6.81 -13.99
CA GLY A 55 32.04 5.70 -14.82
C GLY A 55 32.81 4.59 -14.08
N ASN A 56 32.93 4.63 -12.75
CA ASN A 56 33.50 3.50 -12.00
C ASN A 56 32.54 2.29 -12.05
N PRO A 57 32.96 1.14 -12.61
CA PRO A 57 32.09 -0.02 -12.81
C PRO A 57 31.54 -0.62 -11.51
N GLU A 58 32.27 -0.54 -10.39
CA GLU A 58 31.76 -1.03 -9.09
C GLU A 58 30.61 -0.19 -8.56
N LYS A 59 30.76 1.14 -8.62
CA LYS A 59 29.75 2.07 -8.09
C LYS A 59 28.49 2.06 -8.97
N VAL A 60 28.66 2.00 -10.29
CA VAL A 60 27.54 1.86 -11.24
C VAL A 60 26.79 0.56 -10.99
N LYS A 61 27.49 -0.57 -10.82
CA LYS A 61 26.85 -1.87 -10.56
C LYS A 61 26.07 -1.88 -9.25
N LYS A 62 26.61 -1.24 -8.20
CA LYS A 62 25.92 -1.09 -6.91
C LYS A 62 24.67 -0.21 -7.03
N ALA A 63 24.78 0.95 -7.67
CA ALA A 63 23.66 1.87 -7.87
C ALA A 63 22.55 1.26 -8.74
N GLN A 64 22.91 0.55 -9.82
CA GLN A 64 21.96 -0.20 -10.64
C GLN A 64 21.28 -1.31 -9.84
N GLY A 65 22.00 -2.01 -8.95
CA GLY A 65 21.40 -2.97 -8.03
C GLY A 65 20.30 -2.33 -7.19
N THR A 66 20.61 -1.22 -6.52
CA THR A 66 19.64 -0.47 -5.70
C THR A 66 18.44 0.00 -6.53
N LEU A 67 18.66 0.54 -7.72
CA LEU A 67 17.57 0.98 -8.61
C LEU A 67 16.70 -0.20 -9.07
N LYS A 68 17.29 -1.34 -9.41
CA LYS A 68 16.54 -2.56 -9.77
C LYS A 68 15.62 -3.00 -8.64
N PHE A 69 16.13 -3.06 -7.40
CA PHE A 69 15.31 -3.41 -6.24
C PHE A 69 14.19 -2.39 -5.98
N ALA A 70 14.48 -1.09 -6.11
CA ALA A 70 13.47 -0.03 -5.97
C ALA A 70 12.37 -0.15 -7.04
N VAL A 71 12.73 -0.41 -8.30
CA VAL A 71 11.78 -0.59 -9.41
C VAL A 71 10.93 -1.84 -9.20
N ILE A 72 11.52 -2.97 -8.77
CA ILE A 72 10.77 -4.19 -8.47
C ILE A 72 9.76 -3.95 -7.35
N GLY A 73 10.17 -3.28 -6.27
CA GLY A 73 9.26 -2.92 -5.17
C GLY A 73 8.11 -2.02 -5.63
N PHE A 74 8.41 -1.02 -6.47
CA PHE A 74 7.39 -0.13 -7.04
C PHE A 74 6.40 -0.85 -7.96
N ILE A 75 6.89 -1.77 -8.81
CA ILE A 75 6.05 -2.58 -9.70
C ILE A 75 5.15 -3.50 -8.87
N LEU A 76 5.65 -4.13 -7.81
CA LEU A 76 4.82 -4.97 -6.95
C LEU A 76 3.75 -4.16 -6.22
N PHE A 77 4.10 -2.99 -5.69
CA PHE A 77 3.16 -2.10 -5.01
C PHE A 77 2.05 -1.63 -5.97
N THR A 78 2.44 -1.10 -7.13
CA THR A 78 1.51 -0.62 -8.16
C THR A 78 0.71 -1.78 -8.76
N GLY A 79 1.34 -2.94 -8.95
CA GLY A 79 0.71 -4.16 -9.48
C GLY A 79 -0.35 -4.71 -8.53
N SER A 80 -0.10 -4.71 -7.22
CA SER A 80 -1.10 -5.08 -6.21
C SER A 80 -2.32 -4.16 -6.28
N TYR A 81 -2.12 -2.85 -6.38
CA TYR A 81 -3.21 -1.88 -6.54
C TYR A 81 -4.00 -2.10 -7.84
N LEU A 82 -3.29 -2.38 -8.94
CA LEU A 82 -3.90 -2.68 -10.24
C LEU A 82 -4.78 -3.94 -10.17
N ILE A 83 -4.27 -5.02 -9.57
CA ILE A 83 -5.02 -6.27 -9.40
C ILE A 83 -6.27 -6.03 -8.56
N MET A 84 -6.16 -5.28 -7.45
CA MET A 84 -7.30 -4.94 -6.59
C MET A 84 -8.40 -4.21 -7.38
N ASN A 85 -8.01 -3.25 -8.23
CA ASN A 85 -8.94 -2.51 -9.08
C ASN A 85 -9.56 -3.38 -10.17
N ILE A 86 -8.80 -4.31 -10.77
CA ILE A 86 -9.33 -5.24 -11.77
C ILE A 86 -10.40 -6.14 -11.15
N ILE A 87 -10.12 -6.71 -9.98
CA ILE A 87 -11.09 -7.56 -9.27
C ILE A 87 -12.36 -6.77 -8.98
N CYS A 88 -12.23 -5.55 -8.47
CA CYS A 88 -13.40 -4.74 -8.16
C CYS A 88 -14.19 -4.29 -9.40
N TYR A 89 -13.51 -3.94 -10.48
CA TYR A 89 -14.16 -3.59 -11.74
C TYR A 89 -14.96 -4.77 -12.30
N VAL A 90 -14.40 -5.98 -12.28
CA VAL A 90 -15.09 -7.19 -12.78
C VAL A 90 -16.23 -7.62 -11.85
N ALA A 91 -16.06 -7.51 -10.53
CA ALA A 91 -17.04 -7.98 -9.56
C ALA A 91 -18.19 -6.99 -9.30
N PHE A 92 -17.91 -5.68 -9.34
CA PHE A 92 -18.84 -4.63 -8.91
C PHE A 92 -19.06 -3.52 -9.94
N GLY A 93 -18.34 -3.53 -11.08
CA GLY A 93 -18.44 -2.49 -12.10
C GLY A 93 -17.95 -1.10 -11.64
N GLN A 94 -17.26 -1.03 -10.50
CA GLN A 94 -16.76 0.20 -9.88
C GLN A 94 -15.23 0.18 -9.81
N VAL A 95 -14.61 1.36 -9.79
CA VAL A 95 -13.14 1.52 -9.79
C VAL A 95 -12.72 2.46 -8.66
N GLY A 96 -11.74 2.04 -7.85
CA GLY A 96 -11.09 2.87 -6.84
C GLY A 96 -11.60 2.69 -5.41
N SER A 97 -11.49 3.74 -4.59
CA SER A 97 -11.78 3.75 -3.14
C SER A 97 -13.25 3.55 -2.76
N SER A 98 -14.14 3.42 -3.73
CA SER A 98 -15.56 3.06 -3.53
C SER A 98 -15.82 1.55 -3.63
N CYS A 99 -14.80 0.74 -3.87
CA CYS A 99 -14.90 -0.71 -3.94
C CYS A 99 -15.24 -1.35 -2.58
N PRO A 100 -16.42 -2.01 -2.44
CA PRO A 100 -16.86 -2.58 -1.17
C PRO A 100 -16.17 -3.93 -0.84
N LEU A 101 -15.02 -4.25 -1.45
CA LEU A 101 -14.39 -5.56 -1.33
C LEU A 101 -13.99 -5.90 0.13
N PHE A 102 -13.71 -4.89 0.95
CA PHE A 102 -13.47 -5.05 2.38
C PHE A 102 -14.57 -4.48 3.26
N LYS A 103 -15.45 -3.64 2.69
CA LYS A 103 -16.58 -3.03 3.39
C LYS A 103 -17.78 -3.94 3.27
N PHE A 104 -17.76 -5.00 4.07
CA PHE A 104 -18.94 -5.82 4.25
C PHE A 104 -19.97 -4.95 4.99
N GLU A 105 -20.90 -4.33 4.26
CA GLU A 105 -22.12 -3.70 4.77
C GLU A 105 -23.04 -4.77 5.40
N LEU A 106 -22.52 -5.47 6.40
CA LEU A 106 -23.29 -6.33 7.26
C LEU A 106 -24.07 -5.39 8.18
N PRO A 107 -25.42 -5.39 8.17
CA PRO A 107 -26.17 -4.73 9.22
C PRO A 107 -25.75 -5.37 10.55
N GLY A 108 -25.13 -4.56 11.42
CA GLY A 108 -25.18 -4.87 12.85
C GLY A 108 -26.50 -4.33 13.38
N PRO A 109 -27.02 -4.85 14.51
CA PRO A 109 -27.83 -3.98 15.36
C PRO A 109 -27.03 -2.74 15.77
#